data_AF-A0A2V8FJP2-F1
#
_entry.id   AF-A0A2V8FJP2-F1
#
_cell.length_a   1.000
_cell.length_b   1.000
_cell.length_c   1.000
_cell.angle_alpha   90.00
_cell.angle_beta   90.00
_cell.angle_gamma   90.00
#
_symmetry.space_group_name_H-M   'P 1'
#
loop_
_entity.id
_entity.type
_entity.pdbx_description
1 polymer ?
#
loop_
_entity_poly.entity_id
_entity_poly.type
_entity_poly.pdbx_seq_one_letter_code
_entity_poly.pdbx_strand_id
1 'polypeptide(L)' 'MPLASLKDLYFDELADLYDAEMQIIRTLPRLAEAARARELREALKKHGDQSRLHLERLDLIFTH' A
#
# COMPACT_ATOMS: atom_id res chain seq x y z
N MET A 1 1.73 -18.15 -13.44
CA MET A 1 2.24 -19.47 -13.00
C MET A 1 1.12 -20.15 -12.24
N PRO A 2 0.85 -21.46 -12.39
CA PRO A 2 -0.13 -22.09 -11.52
C PRO A 2 0.40 -22.02 -10.09
N LEU A 3 -0.41 -21.53 -9.17
CA LEU A 3 -0.13 -21.45 -7.73
C LEU A 3 0.12 -22.88 -7.21
N ALA A 4 1.39 -23.29 -7.22
CA ALA A 4 1.78 -24.69 -6.99
C ALA A 4 1.81 -25.03 -5.50
N SER A 5 1.87 -24.02 -4.63
CA SER A 5 1.84 -24.17 -3.18
C SER A 5 1.18 -22.96 -2.49
N LEU A 6 0.75 -23.15 -1.24
CA LEU A 6 0.29 -22.06 -0.39
C LEU A 6 1.36 -20.98 -0.18
N LYS A 7 2.64 -21.36 -0.26
CA LYS A 7 3.75 -20.43 -0.18
C LYS A 7 3.82 -19.52 -1.41
N ASP A 8 3.61 -20.07 -2.60
CA ASP A 8 3.58 -19.28 -3.84
C ASP A 8 2.41 -18.30 -3.83
N LEU A 9 1.23 -18.75 -3.38
CA LEU A 9 0.07 -17.87 -3.17
C LEU A 9 0.36 -16.75 -2.17
N TYR A 10 1.03 -17.07 -1.07
CA TYR A 10 1.40 -16.07 -0.09
C TYR A 10 2.30 -14.97 -0.68
N PHE A 11 3.29 -15.33 -1.50
CA PHE A 11 4.16 -14.33 -2.13
C PHE A 11 3.45 -13.55 -3.24
N ASP A 12 2.56 -14.17 -3.99
CA ASP A 12 1.76 -13.52 -5.04
C ASP A 12 0.85 -12.44 -4.42
N GLU A 13 0.12 -12.79 -3.37
CA GLU A 13 -0.74 -11.84 -2.64
C GLU A 13 0.06 -10.72 -1.96
N LEU A 14 1.26 -11.01 -1.46
CA LEU A 14 2.15 -9.97 -0.92
C LEU A 14 2.65 -9.02 -2.02
N ALA A 15 2.93 -9.53 -3.21
CA ALA A 15 3.35 -8.70 -4.35
C ALA A 15 2.20 -7.81 -4.83
N ASP A 16 0.99 -8.37 -4.92
CA ASP A 16 -0.23 -7.59 -5.24
C ASP A 16 -0.49 -6.50 -4.19
N LEU A 17 -0.32 -6.81 -2.90
CA LEU A 17 -0.44 -5.83 -1.82
C LEU A 17 0.62 -4.73 -1.91
N TYR A 18 1.86 -5.09 -2.26
CA TYR A 18 2.95 -4.13 -2.47
C TYR A 18 2.62 -3.15 -3.59
N ASP A 19 2.15 -3.67 -4.73
CA ASP A 19 1.74 -2.85 -5.86
C ASP A 19 0.55 -1.94 -5.51
N ALA A 20 -0.43 -2.46 -4.76
CA ALA A 20 -1.55 -1.67 -4.27
C ALA A 20 -1.10 -0.51 -3.37
N GLU A 21 -0.22 -0.76 -2.40
CA GLU A 21 0.30 0.27 -1.50
C GLU A 21 1.11 1.33 -2.26
N MET A 22 1.94 0.93 -3.24
CA MET A 22 2.63 1.88 -4.12
C MET A 22 1.67 2.78 -4.90
N GLN A 23 0.58 2.23 -5.43
CA GLN A 23 -0.46 2.99 -6.13
C GLN A 23 -1.20 3.96 -5.20
N ILE A 24 -1.53 3.50 -3.99
CA ILE A 24 -2.20 4.29 -2.96
C ILE A 24 -1.35 5.50 -2.56
N ILE A 25 -0.06 5.31 -2.30
CA ILE A 25 0.86 6.40 -1.92
C ILE A 25 0.96 7.48 -3.00
N ARG A 26 0.87 7.10 -4.28
CA ARG A 26 0.86 8.04 -5.42
C ARG A 26 -0.47 8.77 -5.57
N THR A 27 -1.57 8.11 -5.17
CA THR A 27 -2.94 8.60 -5.42
C THR A 27 -3.51 9.41 -4.26
N LEU A 28 -3.20 9.04 -3.01
CA LEU A 28 -3.67 9.71 -1.80
C LEU A 28 -3.37 11.21 -1.75
N PRO A 29 -2.18 11.71 -2.16
CA PRO A 29 -1.91 13.14 -2.20
C PRO A 29 -2.87 13.90 -3.13
N ARG A 30 -3.14 13.33 -4.31
CA ARG A 30 -4.09 13.90 -5.29
C ARG A 30 -5.52 13.93 -4.75
N LEU A 31 -5.93 12.87 -4.05
CA LEU A 31 -7.24 12.81 -3.39
C LEU A 31 -7.34 13.81 -2.23
N ALA A 32 -6.27 13.99 -1.46
CA ALA A 32 -6.22 14.96 -0.36
C ALA A 32 -6.31 16.41 -0.85
N GLU A 33 -5.70 16.71 -2.01
CA GLU A 33 -5.82 18.01 -2.68
C GLU A 33 -7.25 18.27 -3.18
N ALA A 34 -7.89 17.27 -3.79
CA ALA A 34 -9.27 17.36 -4.26
C ALA A 34 -10.31 17.42 -3.12
N ALA A 35 -9.97 16.93 -1.93
CA ALA A 35 -10.85 16.94 -0.77
C ALA A 35 -11.16 18.37 -0.29
N ARG A 36 -12.44 18.71 -0.24
CA ARG A 36 -12.93 20.02 0.27
C ARG A 36 -13.03 20.06 1.80
N ALA A 37 -13.30 18.92 2.43
CA ALA A 37 -13.37 18.80 3.88
C ALA A 37 -11.97 18.68 4.48
N ARG A 38 -11.68 19.51 5.49
CA ARG A 38 -10.37 19.52 6.17
C ARG A 38 -10.06 18.18 6.84
N GLU A 39 -11.04 17.60 7.52
CA GLU A 39 -10.90 16.30 8.20
C GLU A 39 -10.57 15.17 7.23
N LEU A 40 -11.24 15.15 6.06
CA LEU A 40 -10.96 14.16 5.01
C LEU A 40 -9.54 14.32 4.46
N ARG A 41 -9.09 15.56 4.22
CA ARG A 41 -7.72 15.84 3.76
C ARG A 41 -6.67 15.35 4.76
N GLU A 42 -6.87 15.60 6.05
CA GLU A 42 -5.98 15.16 7.11
C GLU A 42 -5.95 13.63 7.24
N ALA A 43 -7.12 12.97 7.16
CA ALA A 43 -7.21 11.53 7.15
C ALA A 43 -6.46 10.90 5.97
N LEU A 44 -6.61 11.44 4.76
CA LEU A 44 -5.90 10.97 3.56
C LEU A 44 -4.39 11.16 3.66
N LYS A 45 -3.92 12.29 4.21
CA LYS A 45 -2.49 12.53 4.46
C LYS A 45 -1.92 11.54 5.47
N LYS A 46 -2.60 11.38 6.60
CA LYS A 46 -2.22 10.41 7.64
C LYS A 46 -2.16 8.99 7.09
N HIS A 47 -3.15 8.60 6.28
CA HIS A 47 -3.17 7.29 5.66
C HIS A 47 -2.00 7.10 4.69
N GLY A 48 -1.61 8.15 3.95
CA GLY A 48 -0.44 8.09 3.07
C GLY A 48 0.87 7.84 3.81
N ASP A 49 1.02 8.38 5.02
CA ASP A 49 2.18 8.07 5.88
C ASP A 49 2.12 6.64 6.44
N GLN A 50 0.93 6.13 6.75
CA GLN A 50 0.75 4.73 7.16
C GLN A 50 1.07 3.75 6.04
N SER A 51 0.63 4.01 4.81
CA SER A 51 0.94 3.19 3.63
C SER A 51 2.45 3.14 3.35
N ARG A 52 3.20 4.22 3.59
CA ARG A 52 4.68 4.19 3.51
C ARG A 52 5.29 3.20 4.50
N LEU A 53 4.82 3.20 5.74
CA LEU A 53 5.26 2.22 6.74
C LEU A 53 4.84 0.79 6.39
N HIS A 54 3.71 0.60 5.69
CA HIS A 54 3.32 -0.72 5.19
C HIS A 54 4.29 -1.23 4.13
N LEU A 55 4.70 -0.39 3.16
CA LEU A 55 5.72 -0.76 2.18
C LEU A 55 7.05 -1.14 2.85
N GLU A 56 7.52 -0.35 3.81
CA GLU A 56 8.75 -0.67 4.55
C GLU A 56 8.67 -2.04 5.23
N ARG A 57 7.50 -2.40 5.77
CA ARG A 57 7.28 -3.73 6.37
C ARG A 57 7.24 -4.84 5.32
N LEU A 58 6.63 -4.59 4.16
CA LEU A 58 6.61 -5.54 3.05
C LEU A 58 8.01 -5.78 2.50
N ASP A 59 8.83 -4.73 2.35
CA ASP A 59 10.24 -4.83 1.93
C ASP A 59 11.06 -5.72 2.87
N LEU A 60 10.83 -5.62 4.19
CA LEU A 60 11.47 -6.49 5.18
C LEU A 60 11.07 -7.97 5.01
N ILE A 61 9.82 -8.25 4.60
CA ILE A 61 9.34 -9.62 4.35
C ILE A 61 9.98 -10.21 3.10
N PHE A 62 10.17 -9.42 2.04
CA PHE A 62 10.83 -9.89 0.81
C PHE A 62 12.35 -10.05 0.93
N THR A 63 12.97 -9.40 1.92
CA THR A 63 14.42 -9.48 2.15
C THR A 63 14.83 -10.73 2.96
N HIS A 64 13.87 -11.41 3.60
CA HIS A 64 14.08 -12.60 4.44
C HIS A 64 13.56 -13.88 3.80
#